data_AF-A0A4R8BBN0-F1
#
_entry.id   AF-A0A4R8BBN0-F1
#
_cell.length_a   1.000
_cell.length_b   1.000
_cell.length_c   1.000
_cell.angle_alpha   90.00
_cell.angle_beta   90.00
_cell.angle_gamma   90.00
#
_symmetry.space_group_name_H-M   'P 1'
#
loop_
_entity.id
_entity.type
_entity.pdbx_description
1 polymer ?
#
loop_
_entity_poly.entity_id
_entity_poly.type
_entity_poly.pdbx_seq_one_letter_code
_entity_poly.pdbx_strand_id
1 'polypeptide(L)'
;MVNIDDFVKRLEIILDYYGLNASAFADRIGVQRSSMSHLLSGRNKPSLDFVMKILEVFPDVDLYWILNGKGNFPKSDEEVSPEVAKPTPILSNEIYGGEDLFSTINYKEEPKPEIKISSEIKSSNFSSEESEIEKIVFFYKNGTFKIYTP
;
A
#
# COMPACT_ATOMS: atom_id res chain seq x y z
N MET A 1 1.72 22.24 -5.59
CA MET A 1 2.63 21.54 -4.65
C MET A 1 1.77 20.79 -3.66
N VAL A 2 2.05 19.52 -3.37
CA VAL A 2 1.22 18.71 -2.45
C VAL A 2 1.38 19.23 -1.02
N ASN A 3 0.26 19.48 -0.34
CA ASN A 3 0.25 19.81 1.08
C ASN A 3 0.40 18.53 1.91
N ILE A 4 1.40 18.50 2.78
CA ILE A 4 1.73 17.32 3.60
C ILE A 4 0.63 17.03 4.62
N ASP A 5 0.12 18.06 5.29
CA ASP A 5 -0.85 17.89 6.37
C ASP A 5 -2.16 17.34 5.83
N ASP A 6 -2.58 17.83 4.65
CA ASP A 6 -3.78 17.35 3.99
C ASP A 6 -3.59 15.92 3.45
N PHE A 7 -2.39 15.58 2.98
CA PHE A 7 -2.07 14.20 2.58
C PHE A 7 -2.16 13.24 3.77
N VAL A 8 -1.58 13.60 4.91
CA VAL A 8 -1.62 12.78 6.14
C VAL A 8 -3.05 12.56 6.61
N LYS A 9 -3.89 13.61 6.65
CA LYS A 9 -5.32 13.48 7.01
C LYS A 9 -6.07 12.50 6.11
N ARG A 10 -5.79 12.53 4.80
CA ARG A 10 -6.43 11.60 3.84
C ARG A 10 -5.89 10.20 3.99
N LEU A 11 -4.61 10.04 4.32
CA LEU A 11 -4.04 8.75 4.67
C LEU A 11 -4.69 8.16 5.94
N GLU A 12 -4.95 8.99 6.96
CA GLU A 12 -5.70 8.60 8.16
C GLU A 12 -7.12 8.13 7.84
N ILE A 13 -7.83 8.81 6.92
CA ILE A 13 -9.14 8.35 6.43
C ILE A 13 -9.03 6.95 5.81
N ILE A 14 -7.98 6.67 5.03
CA ILE A 14 -7.76 5.34 4.45
C ILE A 14 -7.49 4.30 5.56
N LEU A 15 -6.65 4.64 6.54
CA LEU A 15 -6.34 3.77 7.69
C LEU A 15 -7.62 3.40 8.45
N ASP A 16 -8.46 4.38 8.75
CA ASP A 16 -9.73 4.19 9.46
C ASP A 16 -10.71 3.36 8.63
N TYR A 17 -10.84 3.65 7.33
CA TYR A 17 -11.75 2.93 6.43
C TYR A 17 -11.43 1.43 6.35
N TYR A 18 -10.14 1.07 6.27
CA TYR A 18 -9.72 -0.34 6.26
C TYR A 18 -9.48 -0.94 7.66
N GLY A 19 -9.68 -0.16 8.74
CA GLY A 19 -9.43 -0.60 10.12
C GLY A 19 -7.97 -0.99 10.38
N LEU A 20 -7.02 -0.34 9.71
CA LEU A 20 -5.60 -0.63 9.81
C LEU A 20 -4.89 0.39 10.70
N ASN A 21 -3.96 -0.09 11.52
CA ASN A 21 -2.99 0.80 12.16
C ASN A 21 -1.80 1.08 11.21
N ALA A 22 -1.02 2.10 11.53
CA ALA A 22 0.13 2.53 10.71
C ALA A 22 1.15 1.40 10.42
N SER A 23 1.42 0.53 11.39
CA SER A 23 2.36 -0.59 11.20
C SER A 23 1.79 -1.63 10.23
N ALA A 24 0.54 -2.03 10.42
CA ALA A 24 -0.14 -2.98 9.56
C ALA A 24 -0.30 -2.44 8.13
N PHE A 25 -0.58 -1.14 7.98
CA PHE A 25 -0.62 -0.49 6.67
C PHE A 25 0.74 -0.55 5.98
N ALA A 26 1.82 -0.19 6.69
CA ALA A 26 3.18 -0.21 6.13
C ALA A 26 3.58 -1.62 5.67
N ASP A 27 3.28 -2.63 6.49
CA ASP A 27 3.53 -4.03 6.15
C ASP A 27 2.71 -4.46 4.91
N ARG A 28 1.46 -3.99 4.78
CA ARG A 28 0.57 -4.33 3.65
C ARG A 28 1.01 -3.71 2.32
N ILE A 29 1.51 -2.47 2.33
CA ILE A 29 2.05 -1.82 1.13
C ILE A 29 3.55 -2.11 0.89
N GLY A 30 4.17 -2.95 1.72
CA GLY A 30 5.57 -3.34 1.54
C GLY A 30 6.57 -2.20 1.72
N VAL A 31 6.31 -1.29 2.67
CA VAL A 31 7.23 -0.20 3.03
C VAL A 31 7.67 -0.32 4.48
N GLN A 32 8.81 0.30 4.82
CA GLN A 32 9.31 0.29 6.19
C GLN A 32 8.39 1.06 7.14
N ARG A 33 8.16 0.52 8.35
CA ARG A 33 7.34 1.16 9.40
C ARG A 33 7.88 2.53 9.82
N SER A 34 9.21 2.71 9.79
CA SER A 34 9.85 4.01 10.01
C SER A 34 9.41 5.06 8.97
N SER A 35 9.33 4.67 7.69
CA SER A 35 8.86 5.54 6.61
C SER A 35 7.43 6.01 6.86
N MET A 36 6.55 5.10 7.24
CA MET A 36 5.16 5.43 7.62
C MET A 36 5.12 6.37 8.83
N SER A 37 5.91 6.09 9.88
CA SER A 37 5.94 6.93 11.08
C SER A 37 6.43 8.36 10.78
N HIS A 38 7.46 8.51 9.93
CA HIS A 38 7.97 9.84 9.56
C HIS A 38 6.98 10.62 8.68
N LEU A 39 6.25 9.92 7.81
CA LEU A 39 5.20 10.49 6.98
C LEU A 39 4.04 11.02 7.84
N LEU A 40 3.50 10.20 8.74
CA LEU A 40 2.40 10.58 9.65
C LEU A 40 2.79 11.72 10.60
N SER A 41 4.07 11.85 10.94
CA SER A 41 4.58 12.99 11.73
C SER A 41 4.65 14.32 10.94
N GLY A 42 4.33 14.32 9.64
CA GLY A 42 4.39 15.51 8.78
C GLY A 42 5.81 15.96 8.40
N ARG A 43 6.84 15.24 8.86
CA ARG A 43 8.25 15.61 8.63
C ARG A 43 8.73 15.30 7.21
N ASN A 44 8.17 14.26 6.58
CA ASN A 44 8.62 13.77 5.27
C ASN A 44 7.49 13.83 4.24
N LYS A 45 7.83 14.18 3.00
CA LYS A 45 6.92 14.06 1.84
C LYS A 45 6.80 12.61 1.39
N PRO A 46 5.59 12.16 0.97
CA PRO A 46 5.45 10.85 0.35
C PRO A 46 6.27 10.82 -0.95
N SER A 47 7.02 9.74 -1.16
CA SER A 47 7.66 9.48 -2.45
C SER A 47 6.63 9.02 -3.46
N LEU A 48 6.95 9.14 -4.76
CA LEU A 48 6.10 8.60 -5.81
C LEU A 48 5.90 7.09 -5.64
N ASP A 49 6.97 6.34 -5.36
CA ASP A 49 6.92 4.89 -5.10
C ASP A 49 5.93 4.54 -3.98
N PHE A 50 5.93 5.32 -2.89
CA PHE A 50 5.00 5.13 -1.79
C PHE A 50 3.54 5.31 -2.24
N VAL A 51 3.26 6.35 -3.02
CA VAL A 51 1.91 6.61 -3.54
C VAL A 51 1.48 5.52 -4.51
N MET A 52 2.36 5.07 -5.41
CA MET A 52 2.06 3.99 -6.35
C MET A 52 1.69 2.69 -5.63
N LYS A 53 2.45 2.32 -4.60
CA LYS A 53 2.15 1.13 -3.77
C LYS A 53 0.81 1.22 -3.06
N ILE A 54 0.38 2.41 -2.62
CA ILE A 54 -0.95 2.60 -2.06
C ILE A 54 -2.02 2.26 -3.10
N LEU A 55 -1.90 2.80 -4.32
CA LEU A 55 -2.89 2.59 -5.38
C LEU A 55 -2.95 1.13 -5.86
N GLU A 56 -1.81 0.44 -5.86
CA GLU A 56 -1.74 -0.98 -6.20
C GLU A 56 -2.45 -1.87 -5.16
N VAL A 57 -2.33 -1.53 -3.88
CA VAL A 57 -2.88 -2.33 -2.77
C VAL A 57 -4.31 -1.95 -2.40
N PHE A 58 -4.68 -0.69 -2.62
CA PHE A 58 -5.98 -0.11 -2.28
C PHE A 58 -6.62 0.49 -3.53
N PRO A 59 -7.31 -0.32 -4.36
CA PRO A 59 -7.87 0.13 -5.64
C PRO A 59 -8.99 1.16 -5.47
N ASP A 60 -9.60 1.24 -4.29
CA ASP A 60 -10.63 2.21 -3.96
C ASP A 60 -10.05 3.63 -3.78
N VAL A 61 -8.72 3.78 -3.67
CA VAL A 61 -8.04 5.06 -3.52
C VAL A 61 -7.79 5.69 -4.89
N ASP A 62 -8.31 6.89 -5.11
CA ASP A 62 -7.98 7.68 -6.29
C ASP A 62 -6.69 8.51 -6.08
N LEU A 63 -5.83 8.56 -7.12
CA LEU A 63 -4.57 9.30 -7.09
C LEU A 63 -4.77 10.79 -6.84
N TYR A 64 -5.74 11.38 -7.53
CA TYR A 64 -5.99 12.81 -7.44
C TYR A 64 -6.67 13.15 -6.11
N TRP A 65 -7.50 12.24 -5.60
CA TRP A 65 -8.08 12.36 -4.27
C TRP A 65 -7.02 12.29 -3.17
N ILE A 66 -6.06 11.37 -3.21
CA ILE A 66 -5.03 11.25 -2.16
C ILE A 66 -3.94 12.33 -2.25
N LEU A 67 -3.70 12.93 -3.43
CA LEU A 67 -2.70 14.00 -3.59
C LEU A 67 -3.26 15.41 -3.45
N ASN A 68 -4.42 15.69 -4.05
CA ASN A 68 -5.00 17.03 -4.15
C ASN A 68 -6.39 17.19 -3.52
N GLY A 69 -7.03 16.10 -3.10
CA GLY A 69 -8.29 16.13 -2.38
C GLY A 69 -9.48 16.37 -3.30
N LYS A 70 -9.33 16.18 -4.62
CA LYS A 70 -10.45 16.23 -5.56
C LYS A 70 -10.76 14.83 -6.08
N GLY A 71 -12.03 14.59 -6.37
CA GLY A 71 -12.55 13.24 -6.57
C GLY A 71 -13.21 12.73 -5.29
N ASN A 72 -13.43 11.43 -5.23
CA ASN A 72 -14.09 10.76 -4.11
C ASN A 72 -13.26 9.57 -3.62
N PHE A 73 -13.41 9.29 -2.33
CA PHE A 73 -12.94 8.08 -1.69
C PHE A 73 -14.05 7.57 -0.77
N PRO A 74 -14.45 6.29 -0.88
CA PRO A 74 -13.98 5.29 -1.83
C PRO A 74 -14.35 5.65 -3.28
N LYS A 75 -13.52 5.25 -4.25
CA LYS A 75 -13.81 5.42 -5.68
C LYS A 75 -15.06 4.62 -6.04
N SER A 76 -16.13 5.30 -6.43
CA SER A 76 -17.34 4.67 -6.94
C SER A 76 -17.18 4.40 -8.44
N ASP A 77 -17.26 3.14 -8.88
CA ASP A 77 -17.17 2.73 -10.29
C ASP A 77 -18.37 3.17 -11.17
N GLU A 78 -19.19 4.12 -10.72
CA GLU A 78 -20.37 4.58 -11.48
C GLU A 78 -20.05 5.50 -12.67
N GLU A 79 -18.78 5.84 -12.93
CA GLU A 79 -18.37 6.64 -14.09
C GLU A 79 -17.54 5.85 -15.11
N VAL A 80 -18.08 4.72 -15.57
CA VAL A 80 -17.83 4.16 -16.91
C VAL A 80 -19.13 3.59 -17.47
N SER A 81 -20.12 4.47 -17.65
CA SER A 81 -21.23 4.20 -18.57
C SER A 81 -21.17 5.23 -19.69
N PRO A 82 -20.86 4.84 -20.95
CA PRO A 82 -21.22 5.68 -22.07
C PRO A 82 -22.76 5.74 -22.10
N GLU A 83 -23.32 6.93 -21.88
CA GLU A 83 -24.72 7.23 -22.16
C GLU A 83 -25.02 6.91 -23.64
N VAL A 84 -25.48 5.70 -23.92
CA VAL A 84 -26.09 5.35 -25.20
C VAL A 84 -27.56 5.74 -25.12
N ALA A 85 -27.84 6.94 -25.62
CA ALA A 85 -29.18 7.32 -26.03
C ALA A 85 -29.69 6.31 -27.10
N LYS A 86 -30.74 5.56 -26.73
CA LYS A 86 -31.80 4.92 -27.55
C LYS A 86 -31.43 4.42 -28.97
N PRO A 87 -31.47 3.10 -29.24
CA PRO A 87 -31.34 2.60 -30.61
C PRO A 87 -32.68 2.69 -31.38
N THR A 88 -32.64 3.39 -32.51
CA THR A 88 -33.60 3.25 -33.63
C THR A 88 -32.97 2.27 -34.63
N PRO A 89 -33.72 1.36 -35.30
CA PRO A 89 -33.10 0.28 -36.06
C PRO A 89 -32.81 0.72 -37.50
N ILE A 90 -31.55 0.63 -37.93
CA ILE A 90 -31.22 0.49 -39.37
C ILE A 90 -30.10 -0.53 -39.54
N LEU A 91 -30.42 -1.53 -40.35
CA LEU A 91 -29.66 -2.69 -40.82
C LEU A 91 -28.79 -2.31 -42.02
N SER A 92 -27.53 -2.77 -42.06
CA SER A 92 -26.95 -3.60 -43.15
C SER A 92 -25.42 -3.79 -43.04
N ASN A 93 -25.01 -5.07 -43.00
CA ASN A 93 -23.89 -5.80 -43.65
C ASN A 93 -22.54 -5.09 -43.90
N GLU A 94 -21.34 -5.70 -43.84
CA GLU A 94 -20.86 -7.08 -43.78
C GLU A 94 -19.35 -7.07 -43.41
N ILE A 95 -18.93 -8.02 -42.56
CA ILE A 95 -17.71 -8.87 -42.59
C ILE A 95 -16.36 -8.27 -43.03
N TYR A 96 -15.32 -8.41 -42.19
CA TYR A 96 -14.03 -9.08 -42.50
C TYR A 96 -13.18 -9.34 -41.24
N GLY A 97 -12.76 -10.61 -41.07
CA GLY A 97 -11.54 -11.09 -40.38
C GLY A 97 -11.41 -10.79 -38.87
N GLY A 98 -11.47 -11.73 -37.93
CA GLY A 98 -10.94 -13.08 -37.98
C GLY A 98 -9.44 -13.11 -37.65
N GLU A 99 -9.01 -12.57 -36.49
CA GLU A 99 -7.65 -12.73 -35.97
C GLU A 99 -7.69 -12.81 -34.43
N ASP A 100 -7.62 -14.03 -33.91
CA ASP A 100 -7.60 -14.36 -32.49
C ASP A 100 -6.16 -14.18 -31.97
N LEU A 101 -5.84 -13.00 -31.44
CA LEU A 101 -4.47 -12.59 -31.05
C LEU A 101 -3.93 -13.28 -29.78
N PHE A 102 -4.63 -14.28 -29.24
CA PHE A 102 -4.22 -15.02 -28.03
C PHE A 102 -3.72 -16.44 -28.30
N SER A 103 -3.60 -16.88 -29.55
CA SER A 103 -2.95 -18.17 -29.81
C SER A 103 -1.44 -17.99 -29.98
N THR A 104 -0.70 -18.53 -29.01
CA THR A 104 0.70 -19.00 -29.05
C THR A 104 1.74 -18.14 -28.30
N ILE A 105 1.71 -18.16 -26.96
CA ILE A 105 2.96 -18.12 -26.19
C ILE A 105 3.07 -19.42 -25.40
N ASN A 106 3.97 -20.26 -25.92
CA ASN A 106 4.37 -21.55 -25.39
C ASN A 106 5.27 -21.32 -24.17
N TYR A 107 4.83 -21.79 -23.00
CA TYR A 107 5.61 -21.76 -21.76
C TYR A 107 6.85 -22.65 -21.93
N LYS A 108 8.04 -22.06 -21.86
CA LYS A 108 9.26 -22.80 -21.54
C LYS A 108 9.52 -22.68 -20.05
N GLU A 109 9.41 -23.83 -19.37
CA GLU A 109 9.91 -24.04 -18.02
C GLU A 109 11.43 -23.83 -18.00
N GLU A 110 11.92 -22.92 -17.15
CA GLU A 110 13.31 -22.89 -16.74
C GLU A 110 13.42 -23.09 -15.22
N PRO A 111 14.49 -23.77 -14.75
CA PRO A 111 14.57 -24.31 -13.40
C PRO A 111 14.81 -23.25 -12.32
N LYS A 112 14.03 -23.41 -11.25
CA LYS A 112 14.09 -22.76 -9.93
C LYS A 112 15.51 -22.70 -9.34
N PRO A 113 16.00 -21.53 -8.89
CA PRO A 113 17.07 -21.48 -7.90
C PRO A 113 16.47 -21.63 -6.49
N GLU A 114 16.91 -22.65 -5.76
CA GLU A 114 16.65 -22.81 -4.34
C GLU A 114 17.40 -21.75 -3.53
N ILE A 115 16.65 -20.90 -2.82
CA ILE A 115 17.21 -19.98 -1.82
C ILE A 115 17.18 -20.70 -0.47
N LYS A 116 18.36 -21.11 0.01
CA LYS A 116 18.57 -21.58 1.38
C LYS A 116 18.41 -20.40 2.35
N ILE A 117 17.37 -20.44 3.18
CA ILE A 117 17.22 -19.54 4.32
C ILE A 117 18.05 -20.12 5.47
N SER A 118 19.27 -19.61 5.66
CA SER A 118 20.01 -19.80 6.91
C SER A 118 19.40 -18.88 7.97
N SER A 119 18.81 -19.49 8.99
CA SER A 119 18.37 -18.82 10.21
C SER A 119 19.60 -18.39 11.02
N GLU A 120 20.05 -17.15 10.82
CA GLU A 120 20.95 -16.47 11.76
C GLU A 120 20.20 -15.29 12.36
N ILE A 121 19.75 -15.48 13.61
CA ILE A 121 19.36 -14.40 14.51
C ILE A 121 20.63 -13.59 14.75
N LYS A 122 20.86 -12.56 13.93
CA LYS A 122 21.85 -11.53 14.24
C LYS A 122 21.28 -10.71 15.38
N SER A 123 21.72 -11.04 16.58
CA SER A 123 21.79 -10.12 17.71
C SER A 123 22.36 -8.81 17.19
N SER A 124 21.53 -7.77 17.16
CA SER A 124 21.99 -6.41 16.87
C SER A 124 23.05 -6.05 17.90
N ASN A 125 24.26 -5.82 17.40
CA ASN A 125 25.39 -5.27 18.13
C ASN A 125 24.95 -4.00 18.86
N PHE A 126 24.81 -4.08 20.18
CA PHE A 126 24.81 -2.90 21.03
C PHE A 126 26.27 -2.51 21.24
N SER A 127 26.65 -1.35 20.73
CA SER A 127 27.92 -0.70 21.01
C SER A 127 28.05 -0.52 22.51
N SER A 128 29.09 -1.09 23.11
CA SER A 128 29.47 -0.84 24.50
C SER A 128 30.09 0.55 24.61
N GLU A 129 29.23 1.56 24.67
CA GLU A 129 29.48 2.73 25.52
C GLU A 129 28.52 2.57 26.70
N GLU A 130 29.05 2.60 27.92
CA GLU A 130 28.32 2.36 29.18
C GLU A 130 27.13 3.31 29.33
N SER A 131 26.03 2.94 28.70
CA SER A 131 24.78 3.67 28.73
C SER A 131 23.99 3.10 29.89
N GLU A 132 23.85 3.86 30.98
CA GLU A 132 23.05 3.45 32.12
C GLU A 132 21.59 3.19 31.69
N ILE A 133 21.01 2.12 32.21
CA ILE A 133 19.64 1.74 31.88
C ILE A 133 18.68 2.71 32.56
N GLU A 134 17.94 3.51 31.79
CA GLU A 134 16.91 4.41 32.34
C GLU A 134 15.64 3.64 32.75
N LYS A 135 15.23 2.65 31.95
CA LYS A 135 13.94 1.95 32.13
C LYS A 135 13.88 0.63 31.36
N ILE A 136 13.25 -0.38 31.94
CA ILE A 136 12.92 -1.66 31.31
C ILE A 136 11.40 -1.85 31.32
N VAL A 137 10.82 -2.25 30.19
CA VAL A 137 9.38 -2.58 30.09
C VAL A 137 9.21 -4.02 29.61
N PHE A 138 8.58 -4.86 30.44
CA PHE A 138 8.22 -6.24 30.11
C PHE A 138 6.80 -6.32 29.59
N PHE A 139 6.58 -6.93 28.43
CA PHE A 139 5.25 -7.23 27.89
C PHE A 139 4.92 -8.71 28.09
N TYR A 140 3.76 -9.00 28.66
CA TYR A 140 3.27 -10.36 28.88
C TYR A 140 2.25 -10.74 27.80
N LYS A 141 2.13 -12.04 27.52
CA LYS A 141 1.19 -12.58 26.52
C LYS A 141 -0.28 -12.31 26.85
N ASN A 142 -0.61 -12.05 28.12
CA ASN A 142 -1.94 -11.68 28.57
C ASN A 142 -2.25 -10.17 28.36
N GLY A 143 -1.39 -9.44 27.65
CA GLY A 143 -1.56 -8.02 27.36
C GLY A 143 -1.18 -7.08 28.50
N THR A 144 -0.74 -7.61 29.64
CA THR A 144 -0.21 -6.79 30.73
C THR A 144 1.24 -6.41 30.49
N PHE A 145 1.70 -5.34 31.13
CA PHE A 145 3.12 -4.97 31.12
C PHE A 145 3.61 -4.60 32.52
N LYS A 146 4.93 -4.70 32.73
CA LYS A 146 5.60 -4.21 33.95
C LYS A 146 6.73 -3.27 33.57
N ILE A 147 6.80 -2.13 34.27
CA ILE A 147 7.86 -1.14 34.12
C ILE A 147 8.80 -1.28 35.31
N TYR A 148 10.10 -1.28 35.04
CA TYR A 148 11.16 -1.26 36.02
C TYR A 148 12.08 -0.06 35.75
N THR A 149 12.37 0.70 36.79
CA THR A 149 13.39 1.75 36.80
C THR A 149 14.46 1.29 37.77
N PRO A 150 15.72 1.11 37.33
CA PRO A 150 16.81 0.58 38.16
C PRO A 150 17.07 1.33 39.46
#